data_AF-A0A920HKF8-F1
#
_entry.id   AF-A0A920HKF8-F1
#
_cell.length_a   1.000
_cell.length_b   1.000
_cell.length_c   1.000
_cell.angle_alpha   90.00
_cell.angle_beta   90.00
_cell.angle_gamma   90.00
#
_symmetry.space_group_name_H-M   'P 1'
#
loop_
_entity.id
_entity.type
_entity.pdbx_description
1 polymer ?
#
loop_
_entity_poly.entity_id
_entity_poly.type
_entity_poly.pdbx_seq_one_letter_code
_entity_poly.pdbx_strand_id
1 'polypeptide(L)'
;MLKLLDKKELRNFSIFIVWLINISGFFGILSDQKDFFLSSSPYVLTLTLFLLVINNSIEKKFLISLFFIFLLGLIVEILGVNFSIFFGEYQYGDNLRY
;
A
#
# COMPACT_ATOMS: atom_id res chain seq x y z
N MET A 1 20.03 20.55 15.13
CA MET A 1 18.94 20.21 16.07
C MET A 1 17.68 19.95 15.25
N LEU A 2 17.50 18.73 14.74
CA LEU A 2 16.27 18.34 14.05
C LEU A 2 15.16 18.31 15.10
N LYS A 3 14.28 19.33 15.09
CA LYS A 3 13.00 19.24 15.78
C LYS A 3 12.23 18.12 15.08
N LEU A 4 12.27 16.93 15.67
CA LEU A 4 11.39 15.83 15.28
C LEU A 4 9.96 16.34 15.34
N LEU A 5 9.17 16.03 14.32
CA LEU A 5 7.80 16.48 14.17
C LEU A 5 6.99 16.14 15.43
N ASP A 6 6.21 17.09 15.95
CA ASP A 6 5.29 16.82 17.06
C ASP A 6 4.32 15.70 16.68
N LYS A 7 3.86 14.91 17.66
CA LYS A 7 2.96 13.76 17.40
C LYS A 7 1.72 14.14 16.58
N LYS A 8 1.19 15.36 16.76
CA LYS A 8 0.04 15.87 16.01
C LYS A 8 0.40 16.14 14.55
N GLU A 9 1.55 16.78 14.31
CA GLU A 9 2.06 17.07 12.98
C GLU A 9 2.41 15.78 12.24
N LEU A 10 3.04 14.81 12.92
CA LEU A 10 3.33 13.47 12.38
C LEU A 10 2.06 12.75 11.93
N ARG A 11 1.00 12.82 12.75
CA ARG A 11 -0.29 12.24 12.42
C ARG A 11 -0.91 12.89 11.20
N ASN A 12 -0.94 14.22 11.15
CA ASN A 12 -1.48 14.95 10.01
C ASN A 12 -0.71 14.64 8.72
N PHE A 13 0.63 14.61 8.80
CA PHE A 13 1.50 14.23 7.69
C PHE A 13 1.23 12.79 7.22
N SER A 14 1.07 11.87 8.15
CA SER A 14 0.79 10.46 7.83
C SER A 14 -0.57 10.28 7.16
N ILE A 15 -1.60 10.97 7.66
CA ILE A 15 -2.93 11.00 7.01
C ILE A 15 -2.82 11.57 5.60
N PHE A 16 -2.09 12.67 5.43
CA PHE A 16 -1.85 13.27 4.11
C PHE A 16 -1.18 12.27 3.14
N ILE A 17 -0.12 11.58 3.57
CA ILE A 17 0.58 10.58 2.73
C ILE A 17 -0.34 9.41 2.37
N VAL A 18 -1.13 8.90 3.32
CA VAL A 18 -2.09 7.82 3.04
C VAL A 18 -3.08 8.25 1.96
N TRP A 19 -3.67 9.44 2.09
CA TRP A 19 -4.60 9.95 1.08
C TRP A 19 -3.92 10.19 -0.27
N LEU A 20 -2.75 10.82 -0.27
CA LEU A 20 -1.99 11.09 -1.49
C LEU A 20 -1.75 9.81 -2.29
N ILE A 21 -1.28 8.75 -1.63
CA ILE A 21 -0.97 7.48 -2.29
C ILE A 21 -2.22 6.77 -2.76
N ASN A 22 -3.30 6.74 -1.97
CA ASN A 22 -4.53 6.05 -2.36
C ASN A 22 -5.23 6.77 -3.53
N ILE A 23 -5.28 8.10 -3.50
CA ILE A 23 -5.82 8.89 -4.63
C ILE A 23 -4.96 8.69 -5.87
N SER A 24 -3.63 8.74 -5.72
CA SER A 24 -2.72 8.51 -6.85
C SER A 24 -2.85 7.10 -7.41
N GLY A 25 -2.97 6.09 -6.56
CA GLY A 25 -3.19 4.70 -6.96
C GLY A 25 -4.51 4.51 -7.70
N PHE A 26 -5.59 5.13 -7.20
CA PHE A 26 -6.90 5.09 -7.84
C PHE A 26 -6.85 5.65 -9.28
N PHE A 27 -6.35 6.87 -9.45
CA PHE A 27 -6.21 7.46 -10.79
C PHE A 27 -5.17 6.75 -11.65
N GLY A 28 -4.09 6.25 -11.02
CA GLY A 28 -3.02 5.54 -11.69
C GLY A 28 -3.47 4.24 -12.34
N ILE A 29 -4.31 3.46 -11.67
CA ILE A 29 -4.89 2.22 -12.21
C ILE A 29 -5.85 2.48 -13.37
N LEU A 30 -6.51 3.64 -13.41
CA LEU A 30 -7.39 4.08 -14.49
C LEU A 30 -6.63 4.68 -15.69
N SER A 31 -5.33 4.91 -15.54
CA SER A 31 -4.48 5.50 -16.58
C SER A 31 -3.73 4.44 -17.38
N ASP A 32 -3.07 4.87 -18.46
CA ASP A 32 -2.17 4.02 -19.26
C ASP A 32 -0.97 3.48 -18.45
N GLN A 33 -0.73 4.00 -17.24
CA GLN A 33 0.33 3.56 -16.32
C GLN A 33 -0.13 2.49 -15.32
N LYS A 34 -1.27 1.82 -15.57
CA LYS A 34 -1.85 0.81 -14.67
C LYS A 34 -0.83 -0.20 -14.14
N ASP A 35 0.03 -0.74 -15.00
CA ASP A 35 1.00 -1.78 -14.61
C ASP A 35 2.06 -1.27 -13.62
N PHE A 36 2.44 0.01 -13.73
CA PHE A 36 3.33 0.66 -12.76
C PHE A 36 2.65 0.78 -11.39
N PHE A 37 1.38 1.17 -11.36
CA PHE A 37 0.65 1.31 -10.10
C PHE A 37 0.32 -0.03 -9.45
N LEU A 38 0.02 -1.07 -10.25
CA LEU A 38 -0.15 -2.44 -9.74
C LEU A 38 1.15 -3.01 -9.19
N SER A 39 2.27 -2.86 -9.91
CA SER A 39 3.57 -3.33 -9.41
C SER A 39 4.08 -2.54 -8.20
N SER A 40 3.53 -1.35 -7.95
CA SER A 40 3.87 -0.51 -6.79
C SER A 40 3.15 -0.93 -5.50
N SER A 41 2.14 -1.79 -5.55
CA SER A 41 1.32 -2.17 -4.40
C SER A 41 2.09 -2.74 -3.19
N PRO A 42 3.18 -3.54 -3.34
CA PRO A 42 3.92 -4.05 -2.17
C PRO A 42 4.60 -2.91 -1.40
N TYR A 43 5.02 -1.86 -2.11
CA TYR A 43 5.61 -0.67 -1.50
C TYR A 43 4.56 0.17 -0.77
N VAL A 44 3.35 0.31 -1.34
CA VAL A 44 2.23 0.99 -0.68
C VAL A 44 1.84 0.27 0.60
N LEU A 45 1.76 -1.06 0.59
CA LEU A 45 1.46 -1.87 1.76
C LEU A 45 2.53 -1.70 2.86
N THR A 46 3.80 -1.71 2.46
CA THR A 46 4.93 -1.50 3.39
C THR A 46 4.90 -0.11 4.02
N LEU A 47 4.65 0.92 3.21
CA LEU A 47 4.60 2.30 3.67
C LEU A 47 3.41 2.55 4.59
N THR A 48 2.24 2.01 4.27
CA THR A 48 1.05 2.12 5.13
C THR A 48 1.24 1.40 6.47
N LEU A 49 1.90 0.23 6.49
CA LEU A 49 2.30 -0.41 7.74
C LEU A 49 3.28 0.47 8.54
N PHE A 50 4.29 1.02 7.89
CA PHE A 50 5.27 1.89 8.54
C PHE A 50 4.60 3.11 9.18
N LEU A 51 3.68 3.76 8.47
CA LEU A 51 2.88 4.87 8.99
C LEU A 51 1.98 4.44 10.14
N LEU A 52 1.40 3.24 10.10
CA LEU A 52 0.60 2.72 11.22
C LEU A 52 1.46 2.57 12.49
N VAL A 53 2.65 1.97 12.36
CA VAL A 53 3.56 1.71 13.49
C VAL A 53 4.11 3.01 14.08
N ILE A 54 4.48 3.99 13.26
CA ILE A 54 5.07 5.25 13.76
C ILE A 54 4.04 6.15 14.46
N ASN A 55 2.76 6.05 14.10
CA ASN A 55 1.70 6.88 14.69
C ASN A 55 1.07 6.29 15.95
N ASN A 56 1.27 5.00 16.21
CA ASN A 56 0.63 4.31 17.32
C ASN A 56 1.66 3.72 18.28
N SER A 57 1.40 3.83 19.57
CA SER A 57 2.18 3.11 20.59
C SER A 57 1.66 1.67 20.67
N ILE A 58 2.17 0.82 19.80
CA ILE A 58 1.75 -0.59 19.69
C ILE A 58 2.56 -1.45 20.67
N GLU A 59 1.88 -2.35 21.38
CA GLU A 59 2.54 -3.34 22.25
C GLU A 59 3.42 -4.30 21.44
N LYS A 60 4.57 -4.70 22.01
CA LYS A 60 5.53 -5.60 21.34
C LYS A 60 4.90 -6.93 20.88
N LYS A 61 3.99 -7.49 21.68
CA LYS A 61 3.27 -8.73 21.32
C LYS A 61 2.40 -8.52 20.08
N PHE A 62 1.68 -7.40 20.01
CA PHE A 62 0.86 -7.06 18.87
C PHE A 62 1.70 -6.74 17.62
N LEU A 63 2.87 -6.10 17.78
CA LEU A 63 3.80 -5.89 16.66
C LEU A 63 4.23 -7.19 15.99
N ILE A 64 4.48 -8.24 16.78
CA ILE A 64 4.83 -9.57 16.24
C ILE A 64 3.67 -10.13 15.42
N SER A 65 2.45 -10.11 15.96
CA SER A 65 1.25 -10.56 15.23
C SER A 65 1.03 -9.75 13.96
N LEU A 66 1.16 -8.42 14.04
CA LEU A 66 1.03 -7.51 12.91
C LEU A 66 2.07 -7.81 11.83
N PHE A 67 3.31 -8.13 12.21
CA PHE A 67 4.35 -8.52 11.28
C PHE A 67 4.03 -9.81 10.52
N PHE A 68 3.48 -10.83 11.19
CA PHE A 68 3.06 -12.06 10.52
C PHE A 68 1.87 -11.83 9.57
N ILE A 69 0.88 -11.04 10.00
CA ILE A 69 -0.25 -10.66 9.13
C ILE A 69 0.25 -9.90 7.90
N PHE A 70 1.19 -8.98 8.09
CA PHE A 70 1.82 -8.24 7.00
C PHE A 70 2.58 -9.16 6.05
N LEU A 71 3.39 -10.09 6.56
CA LEU A 71 4.11 -11.05 5.72
C LEU A 71 3.16 -11.90 4.87
N LEU A 72 2.08 -12.40 5.47
CA LEU A 72 1.05 -13.12 4.72
C LEU A 72 0.43 -12.24 3.63
N GLY A 73 0.06 -11.01 3.96
CA GLY A 73 -0.47 -10.06 2.98
C GLY A 73 0.50 -9.77 1.84
N LEU A 74 1.78 -9.58 2.15
CA LEU A 74 2.83 -9.30 1.15
C LEU A 74 3.08 -10.52 0.25
N ILE A 75 3.07 -11.73 0.80
CA ILE A 75 3.17 -12.96 0.00
C ILE A 75 1.97 -13.08 -0.96
N VAL A 76 0.75 -12.84 -0.47
CA VAL A 76 -0.46 -12.85 -1.31
C VAL A 76 -0.35 -11.79 -2.42
N GLU A 77 0.14 -10.59 -2.09
CA GLU A 77 0.34 -9.50 -3.05
C GLU A 77 1.35 -9.87 -4.14
N ILE A 78 2.54 -10.36 -3.77
CA ILE A 78 3.58 -10.78 -4.73
C ILE A 78 3.05 -11.89 -5.63
N LEU A 79 2.39 -12.90 -5.04
CA LEU A 79 1.83 -14.01 -5.81
C LEU A 79 0.72 -13.54 -6.74
N GLY A 80 -0.13 -12.63 -6.26
CA GLY A 80 -1.22 -12.07 -7.04
C GLY A 80 -0.74 -11.21 -8.20
N VAL A 81 0.23 -10.31 -7.98
CA VAL A 81 0.75 -9.41 -9.03
C VAL A 81 1.58 -10.15 -10.07
N ASN A 82 2.47 -11.06 -9.65
CA ASN A 82 3.39 -11.72 -10.58
C ASN A 82 2.77 -12.92 -11.30
N PHE A 83 1.87 -13.65 -10.64
CA PHE A 83 1.36 -14.92 -11.17
C PHE A 83 -0.14 -14.89 -11.47
N SER A 84 -0.84 -13.78 -11.19
CA SER A 84 -2.30 -13.66 -11.37
C SER A 84 -3.11 -14.76 -10.66
N ILE A 85 -2.50 -15.49 -9.71
CA ILE A 85 -3.08 -16.68 -9.05
C ILE A 85 -4.35 -16.34 -8.27
N PHE A 86 -4.34 -15.17 -7.63
CA PHE A 86 -5.43 -14.72 -6.75
C PHE A 86 -6.34 -13.68 -7.38
N PHE A 87 -5.91 -13.04 -8.47
CA PHE A 87 -6.63 -11.91 -9.09
C PHE A 87 -7.21 -12.23 -10.48
N GLY A 88 -6.91 -13.40 -11.03
CA GLY A 88 -7.33 -13.81 -12.39
C GLY A 88 -6.54 -13.07 -13.47
N GLU A 89 -6.68 -13.50 -14.73
CA GLU A 89 -6.19 -12.67 -15.84
C GLU A 89 -7.00 -11.37 -15.86
N TYR A 90 -6.32 -10.23 -15.72
CA TYR A 90 -6.89 -8.92 -16.03
C TYR A 90 -7.08 -8.78 -17.55
N GLN A 91 -7.93 -9.63 -18.15
CA GLN A 91 -8.43 -9.41 -19.49
C GLN A 91 -9.43 -8.26 -19.40
N TYR A 92 -8.96 -7.04 -19.63
CA TYR A 92 -9.84 -6.03 -20.19
C TYR A 92 -10.28 -6.59 -21.54
N GLY A 93 -11.50 -7.13 -21.60
CA GLY A 93 -12.06 -7.64 -22.85
C GLY A 93 -11.95 -6.60 -23.96
N ASP A 94 -11.92 -7.05 -25.22
CA ASP A 94 -11.79 -6.27 -26.46
C ASP A 94 -12.84 -5.13 -26.64
N ASN A 95 -13.70 -4.89 -25.65
CA ASN A 95 -14.74 -3.86 -25.61
C ASN A 95 -14.21 -2.40 -25.52
N LEU A 96 -12.89 -2.20 -25.55
CA LEU A 96 -12.24 -0.87 -25.65
C LEU A 96 -11.44 -0.70 -26.95
N ARG A 97 -11.62 -1.57 -27.94
CA ARG A 97 -11.17 -1.30 -29.31
C ARG A 97 -12.18 -0.37 -29.98
N TYR A 98 -11.87 0.92 -30.03
CA TYR A 98 -12.43 1.84 -31.03
C TYR A 98 -11.76 1.60 -32.38
#